data_AF-A0A2A2I050-F1
#
_entry.id   AF-A0A2A2I050-F1
#
_cell.length_a   1.000
_cell.length_b   1.000
_cell.length_c   1.000
_cell.angle_alpha   90.00
_cell.angle_beta   90.00
_cell.angle_gamma   90.00
#
_symmetry.space_group_name_H-M   'P 1'
#
loop_
_entity.id
_entity.type
_entity.pdbx_description
1 polymer ?
#
loop_
_entity_poly.entity_id
_entity_poly.type
_entity_poly.pdbx_seq_one_letter_code
_entity_poly.pdbx_strand_id
1 'polypeptide(L)'
;MTAPKLARPQNQDGTYSAIENSGKIQVKNGSVDSTLVSGANVGCQVGQSCPDSKFIYKTARLDVEVFGDIEKAGQIPVKIHPSMLFTTGLDVNVQIASSVAWLVGEHHSIPTGPMVMRIRYQGQDRNELVDGTITTDDSGQLIFQTQLDVYMDAPFLDPQIPLTELDHNMRSFRINDLPLQGPVTFLKDGRMQIEQRNTEKVVLSDITIDGDTLGGLGDILGLGPRTSMSLEIPKGELFLNYISPLTQQ
;
A
#
# COMPACT_ATOMS: atom_id res chain seq x y z
N MET A 1 -6.90 21.12 -10.35
CA MET A 1 -7.52 21.42 -9.05
C MET A 1 -6.81 20.55 -8.01
N THR A 2 -5.98 21.13 -7.16
CA THR A 2 -5.24 20.40 -6.13
C THR A 2 -6.20 20.08 -5.00
N ALA A 3 -6.42 18.80 -4.69
CA ALA A 3 -7.23 18.42 -3.54
C ALA A 3 -6.63 19.04 -2.26
N PRO A 4 -7.44 19.59 -1.34
CA PRO A 4 -6.95 20.12 -0.08
C PRO A 4 -6.22 19.02 0.69
N LYS A 5 -4.97 19.26 1.09
CA LYS A 5 -4.20 18.35 1.96
C LYS A 5 -4.93 18.25 3.30
N LEU A 6 -5.42 17.06 3.64
CA LEU A 6 -5.97 16.78 4.98
C LEU A 6 -4.89 17.09 6.02
N ALA A 7 -5.24 17.85 7.07
CA ALA A 7 -4.32 18.14 8.17
C ALA A 7 -3.87 16.83 8.84
N ARG A 8 -2.55 16.61 8.92
CA ARG A 8 -1.97 15.39 9.51
C ARG A 8 -1.37 15.68 10.88
N PRO A 9 -1.51 14.79 11.87
CA PRO A 9 -0.79 14.90 13.12
C PRO A 9 0.71 14.74 12.86
N GLN A 10 1.48 15.72 13.33
CA GLN A 10 2.93 15.72 13.27
C GLN A 10 3.47 15.05 14.55
N ASN A 11 4.31 14.04 14.37
CA ASN A 11 5.03 13.38 15.44
C ASN A 11 6.13 14.30 15.99
N GLN A 12 6.62 13.98 17.19
CA GLN A 12 7.65 14.78 17.89
C GLN A 12 8.98 14.87 17.13
N ASP A 13 9.24 13.93 16.21
CA ASP A 13 10.41 13.87 15.35
C ASP A 13 10.22 14.63 14.01
N GLY A 14 9.11 15.33 13.82
CA GLY A 14 8.80 16.05 12.58
C GLY A 14 8.25 15.16 11.46
N THR A 15 7.98 13.88 11.73
CA THR A 15 7.32 12.99 10.78
C THR A 15 5.80 13.13 10.85
N TYR A 16 5.09 12.72 9.80
CA TYR A 16 3.63 12.61 9.84
C TYR A 16 3.23 11.16 10.02
N SER A 17 2.18 10.94 10.80
CA SER A 17 1.52 9.65 10.98
C SER A 17 0.35 9.49 10.01
N ALA A 18 0.07 8.24 9.64
CA ALA A 18 -1.13 7.89 8.89
C ALA A 18 -2.40 8.29 9.66
N ILE A 19 -3.24 9.06 8.98
CA ILE A 19 -4.61 9.37 9.41
C ILE A 19 -5.57 8.28 8.94
N GLU A 20 -6.81 8.32 9.40
CA GLU A 20 -7.86 7.39 9.01
C GLU A 20 -7.90 7.18 7.49
N ASN A 21 -8.01 5.91 7.09
CA ASN A 21 -8.07 5.52 5.69
C ASN A 21 -6.89 6.02 4.85
N SER A 22 -5.69 6.10 5.43
CA SER A 22 -4.46 6.45 4.70
C SER A 22 -3.32 5.45 4.94
N GLY A 23 -2.33 5.45 4.06
CA GLY A 23 -1.15 4.58 4.15
C GLY A 23 0.09 5.34 3.76
N LYS A 24 1.15 5.31 4.58
CA LYS A 24 2.46 5.87 4.23
C LYS A 24 3.26 4.84 3.44
N ILE A 25 3.82 5.26 2.32
CA ILE A 25 4.67 4.43 1.48
C ILE A 25 6.02 5.12 1.33
N GLN A 26 7.09 4.33 1.40
CA GLN A 26 8.44 4.80 1.13
C GLN A 26 9.24 3.76 0.35
N VAL A 27 10.24 4.21 -0.39
CA VAL A 27 11.22 3.30 -0.99
C VAL A 27 12.04 2.70 0.15
N LYS A 28 12.20 1.37 0.14
CA LYS A 28 13.07 0.69 1.10
C LYS A 28 14.52 1.07 0.79
N ASN A 29 15.23 1.59 1.79
CA ASN A 29 16.61 2.04 1.61
C ASN A 29 17.50 0.93 1.04
N GLY A 30 18.29 1.27 0.02
CA GLY A 30 19.21 0.35 -0.66
C GLY A 30 18.54 -0.76 -1.46
N SER A 31 17.23 -0.67 -1.73
CA SER A 31 16.52 -1.69 -2.53
C SER A 31 16.51 -1.42 -4.03
N VAL A 32 16.93 -0.24 -4.47
CA VAL A 32 16.99 0.10 -5.90
C VAL A 32 18.23 -0.57 -6.50
N ASP A 33 18.01 -1.52 -7.40
CA ASP A 33 19.03 -2.14 -8.23
C ASP A 33 18.68 -1.89 -9.69
N SER A 34 19.51 -1.10 -10.38
CA SER A 34 19.21 -0.66 -11.74
C SER A 34 20.44 -0.23 -12.54
N THR A 35 20.35 -0.44 -13.85
CA THR A 35 21.30 0.07 -14.86
C THR A 35 20.96 1.49 -15.33
N LEU A 36 19.69 1.91 -15.18
CA LEU A 36 19.16 3.19 -15.64
C LEU A 36 18.96 4.18 -14.50
N VAL A 37 18.54 3.70 -13.33
CA VAL A 37 18.14 4.52 -12.18
C VAL A 37 19.19 4.42 -11.07
N SER A 38 19.66 5.56 -10.59
CA SER A 38 20.61 5.64 -9.46
C SER A 38 19.94 5.85 -8.11
N GLY A 39 18.67 6.27 -8.10
CA GLY A 39 17.89 6.44 -6.88
C GLY A 39 16.41 6.64 -7.17
N ALA A 40 15.59 6.35 -6.16
CA ALA A 40 14.16 6.57 -6.20
C ALA A 40 13.66 7.15 -4.87
N ASN A 41 12.65 8.00 -4.93
CA ASN A 41 11.97 8.55 -3.78
C ASN A 41 10.48 8.71 -4.09
N VAL A 42 9.66 8.63 -3.04
CA VAL A 42 8.21 8.70 -3.16
C VAL A 42 7.74 10.11 -2.79
N GLY A 43 6.87 10.70 -3.62
CA GLY A 43 6.22 11.98 -3.37
C GLY A 43 7.03 13.24 -3.67
N CYS A 44 8.36 13.13 -3.79
CA CYS A 44 9.25 14.21 -4.18
C CYS A 44 10.55 13.65 -4.77
N GLN A 45 11.36 14.56 -5.35
CA GLN A 45 12.64 14.23 -5.96
C GLN A 45 13.59 13.48 -5.02
N VAL A 46 14.49 12.70 -5.62
CA VAL A 46 15.56 12.01 -4.91
C VAL A 46 16.45 13.04 -4.19
N GLY A 47 16.81 12.76 -2.93
CA GLY A 47 17.57 13.68 -2.08
C GLY A 47 16.74 14.72 -1.33
N GLN A 48 15.44 14.89 -1.65
CA GLN A 48 14.55 15.77 -0.91
C GLN A 48 13.76 15.02 0.19
N SER A 49 13.35 15.77 1.22
CA SER A 49 12.45 15.29 2.27
C SER A 49 11.08 15.93 2.13
N CYS A 50 10.07 15.11 1.83
CA CYS A 50 8.66 15.50 1.69
C CYS A 50 7.79 14.61 2.58
N PRO A 51 7.85 14.75 3.91
CA PRO A 51 7.21 13.81 4.81
C PRO A 51 5.67 13.77 4.66
N ASP A 52 5.03 14.81 4.13
CA ASP A 52 3.58 14.93 3.95
C ASP A 52 3.04 14.34 2.63
N SER A 53 3.92 14.10 1.67
CA SER A 53 3.60 13.73 0.28
C SER A 53 3.86 12.24 0.01
N LYS A 54 4.00 11.44 1.07
CA LYS A 54 4.32 10.00 1.04
C LYS A 54 3.11 9.10 1.30
N PHE A 55 1.89 9.60 1.14
CA PHE A 55 0.71 8.85 1.54
C PHE A 55 -0.29 8.66 0.42
N ILE A 56 -0.88 7.47 0.42
CA ILE A 56 -2.09 7.16 -0.31
C ILE A 56 -3.30 7.27 0.61
N TYR A 57 -4.41 7.77 0.07
CA TYR A 57 -5.71 7.74 0.73
C TYR A 57 -6.55 6.65 0.13
N LYS A 58 -7.38 6.01 0.95
CA LYS A 58 -8.12 4.80 0.62
C LYS A 58 -9.60 5.04 0.85
N THR A 59 -10.43 4.43 0.02
CA THR A 59 -11.85 4.26 0.28
C THR A 59 -12.19 2.80 0.13
N ALA A 60 -12.88 2.26 1.13
CA ALA A 60 -13.17 0.84 1.21
C ALA A 60 -14.46 0.60 1.98
N ARG A 61 -15.07 -0.54 1.71
CA ARG A 61 -16.10 -1.15 2.55
C ARG A 61 -15.61 -2.54 2.94
N LEU A 62 -15.79 -2.89 4.20
CA LEU A 62 -15.51 -4.23 4.71
C LEU A 62 -16.84 -4.86 5.06
N ASP A 63 -17.18 -5.93 4.36
CA ASP A 63 -18.35 -6.74 4.66
C ASP A 63 -17.89 -7.90 5.55
N VAL A 64 -18.42 -7.97 6.77
CA VAL A 64 -17.98 -8.93 7.79
C VAL A 64 -19.15 -9.72 8.34
N GLU A 65 -18.90 -10.98 8.64
CA GLU A 65 -19.81 -11.89 9.33
C GLU A 65 -19.21 -12.29 10.67
N VAL A 66 -19.92 -11.98 11.75
CA VAL A 66 -19.53 -12.39 13.11
C VAL A 66 -20.24 -13.69 13.43
N PHE A 67 -19.48 -14.75 13.71
CA PHE A 67 -20.05 -16.05 14.05
C PHE A 67 -20.26 -16.12 15.56
N GLY A 68 -21.49 -16.45 15.96
CA GLY A 68 -22.03 -16.21 17.31
C GLY A 68 -21.62 -17.20 18.40
N ASP A 69 -20.74 -18.15 18.12
CA ASP A 69 -20.26 -19.08 19.13
C ASP A 69 -18.90 -18.60 19.64
N ILE A 70 -18.85 -18.17 20.91
CA ILE A 70 -17.61 -17.85 21.60
C ILE A 70 -16.75 -19.11 21.61
N GLU A 71 -15.64 -19.10 20.87
CA GLU A 71 -14.70 -20.21 20.92
C GLU A 71 -14.03 -20.27 22.30
N LYS A 72 -13.38 -21.40 22.59
CA LYS A 72 -12.62 -21.60 23.82
C LYS A 72 -11.71 -20.40 24.10
N ALA A 73 -11.80 -19.85 25.31
CA ALA A 73 -11.03 -18.71 25.83
C ALA A 73 -11.48 -17.28 25.43
N GLY A 74 -12.76 -17.06 25.12
CA GLY A 74 -13.30 -15.68 25.02
C GLY A 74 -12.94 -14.95 23.72
N GLN A 75 -12.66 -15.73 22.68
CA GLN A 75 -12.38 -15.23 21.33
C GLN A 75 -13.66 -15.32 20.49
N ILE A 76 -13.96 -14.27 19.74
CA ILE A 76 -15.11 -14.22 18.85
C ILE A 76 -14.61 -14.33 17.40
N PRO A 77 -14.94 -15.43 16.69
CA PRO A 77 -14.52 -15.61 15.31
C PRO A 77 -15.29 -14.69 14.36
N VAL A 78 -14.58 -14.16 13.36
CA VAL A 78 -15.11 -13.28 12.32
C VAL A 78 -14.65 -13.78 10.96
N LYS A 79 -15.55 -13.79 9.98
CA LYS A 79 -15.19 -13.96 8.57
C LYS A 79 -15.34 -12.63 7.86
N ILE A 80 -14.36 -12.29 7.05
CA ILE A 80 -14.35 -11.11 6.20
C ILE A 80 -14.61 -11.55 4.76
N HIS A 81 -15.56 -10.88 4.11
CA HIS A 81 -15.75 -11.01 2.68
C HIS A 81 -14.67 -10.25 1.93
N PRO A 82 -13.99 -10.90 0.97
CA PRO A 82 -13.04 -10.21 0.11
C PRO A 82 -13.69 -9.02 -0.61
N SER A 83 -13.18 -7.83 -0.37
CA SER A 83 -13.65 -6.59 -0.97
C SER A 83 -12.54 -5.84 -1.70
N MET A 84 -12.92 -4.75 -2.37
CA MET A 84 -12.00 -3.87 -3.09
C MET A 84 -11.80 -2.57 -2.33
N LEU A 85 -10.56 -2.09 -2.31
CA LEU A 85 -10.17 -0.79 -1.77
C LEU A 85 -9.59 0.03 -2.93
N PHE A 86 -10.10 1.25 -3.11
CA PHE A 86 -9.55 2.17 -4.10
C PHE A 86 -8.62 3.15 -3.40
N THR A 87 -7.47 3.41 -3.99
CA THR A 87 -6.47 4.32 -3.45
C THR A 87 -6.24 5.50 -4.38
N THR A 88 -5.82 6.63 -3.83
CA THR A 88 -5.19 7.68 -4.63
C THR A 88 -3.87 7.19 -5.21
N GLY A 89 -3.39 7.89 -6.24
CA GLY A 89 -2.04 7.67 -6.76
C GLY A 89 -0.97 8.28 -5.87
N LEU A 90 0.25 7.85 -6.14
CA LEU A 90 1.47 8.31 -5.51
C LEU A 90 2.62 8.29 -6.49
N ASP A 91 3.24 9.45 -6.71
CA ASP A 91 4.28 9.58 -7.72
C ASP A 91 5.62 9.04 -7.19
N VAL A 92 6.27 8.21 -8.00
CA VAL A 92 7.64 7.73 -7.75
C VAL A 92 8.57 8.61 -8.57
N ASN A 93 9.44 9.35 -7.90
CA ASN A 93 10.43 10.19 -8.55
C ASN A 93 11.75 9.44 -8.59
N VAL A 94 12.32 9.32 -9.77
CA VAL A 94 13.56 8.59 -10.03
C VAL A 94 14.66 9.56 -10.46
N GLN A 95 15.89 9.23 -10.09
CA GLN A 95 17.09 9.89 -10.58
C GLN A 95 17.81 8.95 -11.53
N ILE A 96 18.07 9.41 -12.75
CA ILE A 96 18.74 8.63 -13.79
C ILE A 96 20.24 8.60 -13.52
N ALA A 97 20.87 7.47 -13.81
CA ALA A 97 22.31 7.32 -13.67
C ALA A 97 23.06 8.31 -14.57
N SER A 98 24.07 8.98 -14.03
CA SER A 98 24.84 10.03 -14.73
C SER A 98 25.44 9.60 -16.07
N SER A 99 25.72 8.31 -16.25
CA SER A 99 26.21 7.72 -17.51
C SER A 99 25.23 7.88 -18.68
N VAL A 100 23.93 7.96 -18.40
CA VAL A 100 22.86 8.00 -19.40
C VAL A 100 21.90 9.19 -19.22
N ALA A 101 22.01 9.95 -18.12
CA ALA A 101 21.18 11.13 -17.85
C ALA A 101 21.24 12.20 -18.96
N TRP A 102 22.36 12.31 -19.68
CA TRP A 102 22.51 13.24 -20.81
C TRP A 102 21.58 12.93 -21.99
N LEU A 103 21.06 11.70 -22.09
CA LEU A 103 20.15 11.26 -23.16
C LEU A 103 18.69 11.56 -22.84
N VAL A 104 18.29 11.37 -21.59
CA VAL A 104 16.88 11.28 -21.20
C VAL A 104 16.46 12.32 -20.17
N GLY A 105 17.42 12.97 -19.52
CA GLY A 105 17.21 13.86 -18.37
C GLY A 105 17.66 13.19 -17.07
N GLU A 106 17.91 14.00 -16.04
CA GLU A 106 18.39 13.51 -14.74
C GLU A 106 17.25 13.08 -13.81
N HIS A 107 16.08 13.72 -13.91
CA HIS A 107 14.97 13.51 -12.99
C HIS A 107 13.68 13.24 -13.74
N HIS A 108 13.01 12.16 -13.37
CA HIS A 108 11.69 11.81 -13.89
C HIS A 108 10.71 11.54 -12.76
N SER A 109 9.45 11.89 -12.99
CA SER A 109 8.35 11.55 -12.11
C SER A 109 7.49 10.53 -12.82
N ILE A 110 7.28 9.38 -12.16
CA ILE A 110 6.49 8.27 -12.66
C ILE A 110 5.19 8.24 -11.84
N PRO A 111 4.08 8.76 -12.39
CA PRO A 111 2.80 8.72 -11.71
C PRO A 111 2.26 7.29 -11.70
N THR A 112 1.88 6.79 -10.53
CA THR A 112 1.19 5.49 -10.42
C THR A 112 -0.30 5.60 -10.75
N GLY A 113 -0.87 6.80 -10.66
CA GLY A 113 -2.30 7.05 -10.73
C GLY A 113 -3.11 6.30 -9.66
N PRO A 114 -4.45 6.40 -9.65
CA PRO A 114 -5.27 5.66 -8.70
C PRO A 114 -5.02 4.16 -8.78
N MET A 115 -4.80 3.53 -7.62
CA MET A 115 -4.56 2.09 -7.53
C MET A 115 -5.77 1.38 -6.94
N VAL A 116 -5.87 0.08 -7.21
CA VAL A 116 -6.91 -0.78 -6.68
C VAL A 116 -6.26 -1.89 -5.87
N MET A 117 -6.72 -2.09 -4.65
CA MET A 117 -6.37 -3.24 -3.83
C MET A 117 -7.58 -4.17 -3.75
N ARG A 118 -7.35 -5.48 -3.84
CA ARG A 118 -8.38 -6.52 -3.81
C ARG A 118 -8.00 -7.56 -2.78
N ILE A 119 -8.80 -7.68 -1.73
CA ILE A 119 -8.64 -8.75 -0.75
C ILE A 119 -8.83 -10.08 -1.48
N ARG A 120 -8.07 -11.10 -1.07
CA ARG A 120 -8.10 -12.44 -1.63
C ARG A 120 -8.76 -13.37 -0.63
N TYR A 121 -9.51 -14.33 -1.16
CA TYR A 121 -9.95 -15.49 -0.39
C TYR A 121 -8.74 -16.25 0.19
N GLN A 122 -8.96 -16.89 1.34
CA GLN A 122 -8.02 -17.79 1.99
C GLN A 122 -8.23 -19.25 1.52
N GLY A 123 -7.52 -20.18 2.16
CA GLY A 123 -7.50 -21.59 1.78
C GLY A 123 -6.58 -21.88 0.60
N GLN A 124 -6.24 -23.16 0.44
CA GLN A 124 -5.39 -23.63 -0.66
C GLN A 124 -6.04 -23.34 -2.02
N ASP A 125 -7.35 -23.54 -2.12
CA ASP A 125 -8.14 -23.35 -3.34
C ASP A 125 -8.65 -21.92 -3.55
N ARG A 126 -8.33 -20.99 -2.63
CA ARG A 126 -8.73 -19.57 -2.70
C ARG A 126 -10.25 -19.38 -2.82
N ASN A 127 -10.99 -20.11 -2.00
CA ASN A 127 -12.46 -20.12 -1.96
C ASN A 127 -13.02 -19.91 -0.53
N GLU A 128 -12.17 -19.71 0.47
CA GLU A 128 -12.58 -19.49 1.86
C GLU A 128 -12.56 -18.00 2.22
N LEU A 129 -13.53 -17.56 3.03
CA LEU A 129 -13.52 -16.19 3.56
C LEU A 129 -12.29 -15.96 4.44
N VAL A 130 -11.91 -14.69 4.59
CA VAL A 130 -10.73 -14.32 5.36
C VAL A 130 -11.04 -14.40 6.85
N ASP A 131 -10.18 -15.07 7.61
CA ASP A 131 -10.31 -15.22 9.05
C ASP A 131 -9.87 -13.98 9.82
N GLY A 132 -10.63 -13.66 10.86
CA GLY A 132 -10.28 -12.71 11.89
C GLY A 132 -10.86 -13.09 13.24
N THR A 133 -10.36 -12.43 14.27
CA THR A 133 -10.75 -12.71 15.65
C THR A 133 -10.93 -11.41 16.41
N ILE A 134 -12.00 -11.30 17.18
CA ILE A 134 -12.16 -10.26 18.19
C ILE A 134 -11.78 -10.85 19.55
N THR A 135 -10.86 -10.20 20.24
CA THR A 135 -10.42 -10.52 21.61
C THR A 135 -10.67 -9.32 22.52
N THR A 136 -10.56 -9.53 23.83
CA THR A 136 -10.60 -8.44 24.82
C THR A 136 -9.21 -8.26 25.39
N ASP A 137 -8.71 -7.02 25.43
CA ASP A 137 -7.43 -6.72 26.08
C ASP A 137 -7.56 -6.57 27.61
N ASP A 138 -6.44 -6.36 28.29
CA ASP A 138 -6.38 -6.23 29.75
C ASP A 138 -7.23 -5.07 30.31
N SER A 139 -7.56 -4.08 29.46
CA SER A 139 -8.38 -2.92 29.82
C SER A 139 -9.88 -3.14 29.59
N GLY A 140 -10.27 -4.29 29.02
CA GLY A 140 -11.64 -4.57 28.63
C GLY A 140 -12.00 -4.05 27.23
N GLN A 141 -11.04 -3.52 26.46
CA GLN A 141 -11.27 -3.02 25.12
C GLN A 141 -11.28 -4.19 24.13
N LEU A 142 -12.29 -4.21 23.25
CA LEU A 142 -12.36 -5.18 22.16
C LEU A 142 -11.34 -4.85 21.08
N ILE A 143 -10.57 -5.84 20.66
CA ILE A 143 -9.51 -5.73 19.65
C ILE A 143 -9.79 -6.73 18.54
N PHE A 144 -9.89 -6.22 17.31
CA PHE A 144 -10.00 -7.05 16.12
C PHE A 144 -8.62 -7.32 15.51
N GLN A 145 -8.36 -8.56 15.12
CA GLN A 145 -7.12 -9.03 14.51
C GLN A 145 -7.44 -9.84 13.25
N THR A 146 -6.66 -9.65 12.19
CA THR A 146 -6.76 -10.45 10.96
C THR A 146 -5.46 -10.39 10.17
N GLN A 147 -5.30 -11.29 9.21
CA GLN A 147 -4.21 -11.31 8.26
C GLN A 147 -4.75 -11.38 6.83
N LEU A 148 -4.41 -10.38 6.01
CA LEU A 148 -4.95 -10.24 4.66
C LEU A 148 -3.93 -10.65 3.60
N ASP A 149 -4.39 -11.42 2.63
CA ASP A 149 -3.75 -11.51 1.32
C ASP A 149 -4.44 -10.54 0.36
N VAL A 150 -3.67 -9.71 -0.32
CA VAL A 150 -4.19 -8.63 -1.15
C VAL A 150 -3.48 -8.60 -2.51
N TYR A 151 -4.25 -8.41 -3.58
CA TYR A 151 -3.69 -7.98 -4.87
C TYR A 151 -3.70 -6.46 -4.95
N MET A 152 -2.61 -5.86 -5.41
CA MET A 152 -2.52 -4.46 -5.77
C MET A 152 -2.43 -4.33 -7.29
N ASP A 153 -3.18 -3.40 -7.84
CA ASP A 153 -3.24 -3.07 -9.25
C ASP A 153 -2.96 -1.56 -9.40
N ALA A 154 -1.93 -1.20 -10.17
CA ALA A 154 -1.67 0.18 -10.58
C ALA A 154 -1.95 0.31 -12.10
N PRO A 155 -3.23 0.40 -12.53
CA PRO A 155 -3.60 0.35 -13.95
C PRO A 155 -3.16 1.58 -14.75
N PHE A 156 -2.84 2.67 -14.07
CA PHE A 156 -2.37 3.92 -14.67
C PHE A 156 -0.87 4.15 -14.46
N LEU A 157 -0.15 3.16 -13.91
CA LEU A 157 1.29 3.23 -13.84
C LEU A 157 1.83 3.10 -15.26
N ASP A 158 2.43 4.17 -15.73
CA ASP A 158 3.06 4.22 -17.04
C ASP A 158 4.45 4.86 -16.88
N PRO A 159 5.50 4.04 -16.71
CA PRO A 159 6.87 4.53 -16.53
C PRO A 159 7.39 5.12 -17.84
N GLN A 160 7.08 6.39 -18.09
CA GLN A 160 7.55 7.10 -19.28
C GLN A 160 8.87 7.81 -19.03
N ILE A 161 9.96 7.22 -19.51
CA ILE A 161 11.27 7.88 -19.64
C ILE A 161 11.55 8.05 -21.14
N PRO A 162 12.01 9.23 -21.61
CA PRO A 162 12.31 9.44 -23.03
C PRO A 162 13.22 8.36 -23.60
N LEU A 163 12.99 7.97 -24.85
CA LEU A 163 13.78 6.95 -25.57
C LEU A 163 13.76 5.55 -24.93
N THR A 164 12.78 5.28 -24.06
CA THR A 164 12.56 3.97 -23.44
C THR A 164 11.12 3.49 -23.68
N GLU A 165 10.96 2.18 -23.73
CA GLU A 165 9.66 1.51 -23.66
C GLU A 165 9.74 0.60 -22.44
N LEU A 166 8.99 0.93 -21.37
CA LEU A 166 9.12 0.28 -20.07
C LEU A 166 7.79 -0.38 -19.67
N ASP A 167 7.88 -1.63 -19.24
CA ASP A 167 6.82 -2.41 -18.63
C ASP A 167 7.02 -2.52 -17.12
N HIS A 168 5.97 -2.94 -16.41
CA HIS A 168 6.01 -3.12 -14.96
C HIS A 168 5.17 -4.32 -14.50
N ASN A 169 5.44 -4.82 -13.29
CA ASN A 169 4.72 -5.98 -12.73
C ASN A 169 3.61 -5.62 -11.72
N MET A 170 3.23 -4.35 -11.62
CA MET A 170 2.19 -3.86 -10.67
C MET A 170 0.75 -4.29 -11.00
N ARG A 171 0.51 -5.11 -12.04
CA ARG A 171 -0.80 -5.74 -12.27
C ARG A 171 -0.92 -6.98 -11.39
N SER A 172 -1.90 -7.00 -10.50
CA SER A 172 -2.15 -8.08 -9.54
C SER A 172 -0.91 -8.42 -8.70
N PHE A 173 -0.16 -7.40 -8.34
CA PHE A 173 1.00 -7.50 -7.46
C PHE A 173 0.56 -8.05 -6.10
N ARG A 174 1.28 -9.04 -5.57
CA ARG A 174 0.84 -9.79 -4.38
C ARG A 174 1.43 -9.20 -3.12
N ILE A 175 0.57 -8.86 -2.18
CA ILE A 175 0.93 -8.55 -0.80
C ILE A 175 0.32 -9.67 0.04
N ASN A 176 1.16 -10.58 0.52
CA ASN A 176 0.70 -11.68 1.35
C ASN A 176 0.90 -11.34 2.83
N ASP A 177 0.12 -12.00 3.67
CA ASP A 177 0.34 -12.02 5.12
C ASP A 177 0.28 -10.65 5.80
N LEU A 178 -0.46 -9.68 5.25
CA LEU A 178 -0.59 -8.31 5.78
C LEU A 178 -1.28 -8.35 7.16
N PRO A 179 -0.56 -8.13 8.27
CA PRO A 179 -1.13 -8.29 9.59
C PRO A 179 -1.81 -7.01 10.04
N LEU A 180 -3.08 -7.07 10.41
CA LEU A 180 -3.88 -5.91 10.81
C LEU A 180 -4.48 -6.10 12.20
N GLN A 181 -4.44 -5.05 13.01
CA GLN A 181 -5.05 -5.03 14.33
C GLN A 181 -5.58 -3.65 14.70
N GLY A 182 -6.65 -3.61 15.47
CA GLY A 182 -6.99 -2.43 16.27
C GLY A 182 -8.36 -2.51 16.93
N PRO A 183 -8.81 -1.43 17.57
CA PRO A 183 -9.96 -1.46 18.45
C PRO A 183 -11.29 -1.58 17.69
N VAL A 184 -12.25 -2.24 18.35
CA VAL A 184 -13.67 -2.26 17.98
C VAL A 184 -14.44 -1.36 18.94
N THR A 185 -15.17 -0.38 18.40
CA THR A 185 -16.00 0.53 19.18
C THR A 185 -17.44 0.46 18.70
N PHE A 186 -18.37 0.28 19.63
CA PHE A 186 -19.80 0.45 19.34
C PHE A 186 -20.18 1.91 19.53
N LEU A 187 -20.56 2.55 18.43
CA LEU A 187 -21.05 3.92 18.43
C LEU A 187 -22.39 4.00 19.16
N LYS A 188 -22.76 5.21 19.61
CA LYS A 188 -24.02 5.44 20.35
C LYS A 188 -25.28 5.09 19.56
N ASP A 189 -25.17 5.07 18.23
CA ASP A 189 -26.24 4.69 17.31
C ASP A 189 -26.27 3.19 17.00
N GLY A 190 -25.47 2.39 17.71
CA GLY A 190 -25.40 0.94 17.57
C GLY A 190 -24.51 0.44 16.42
N ARG A 191 -23.92 1.34 15.62
CA ARG A 191 -22.96 0.94 14.59
C ARG A 191 -21.64 0.48 15.20
N MET A 192 -20.98 -0.43 14.50
CA MET A 192 -19.65 -0.90 14.86
C MET A 192 -18.60 -0.13 14.06
N GLN A 193 -17.63 0.44 14.75
CA GLN A 193 -16.42 1.01 14.17
C GLN A 193 -15.24 0.07 14.44
N ILE A 194 -14.43 -0.18 13.42
CA ILE A 194 -13.21 -0.96 13.52
C ILE A 194 -12.06 -0.14 12.95
N GLU A 195 -11.12 0.22 13.81
CA GLU A 195 -9.87 0.85 13.42
C GLU A 195 -8.80 -0.22 13.28
N GLN A 196 -8.10 -0.27 12.16
CA GLN A 196 -7.06 -1.26 11.92
C GLN A 196 -5.78 -0.60 11.46
N ARG A 197 -4.67 -1.06 12.04
CA ARG A 197 -3.32 -0.71 11.63
C ARG A 197 -2.46 -1.92 11.36
N ASN A 198 -1.47 -1.77 10.48
CA ASN A 198 -0.48 -2.81 10.32
C ASN A 198 0.39 -2.94 11.58
N THR A 199 0.46 -4.14 12.14
CA THR A 199 1.20 -4.40 13.39
C THR A 199 2.70 -4.52 13.17
N GLU A 200 3.11 -4.73 11.92
CA GLU A 200 4.50 -4.91 11.50
C GLU A 200 4.79 -4.11 10.23
N LYS A 201 6.07 -3.95 9.91
CA LYS A 201 6.50 -3.33 8.66
C LYS A 201 6.15 -4.25 7.49
N VAL A 202 5.49 -3.71 6.48
CA VAL A 202 5.11 -4.45 5.26
C VAL A 202 6.11 -4.09 4.17
N VAL A 203 6.74 -5.09 3.55
CA VAL A 203 7.68 -4.88 2.46
C VAL A 203 7.07 -5.43 1.18
N LEU A 204 6.99 -4.58 0.16
CA LEU A 204 6.60 -4.93 -1.20
C LEU A 204 7.89 -5.11 -1.98
N SER A 205 8.40 -6.34 -2.00
CA SER A 205 9.63 -6.72 -2.72
C SER A 205 9.34 -6.97 -4.20
N ASP A 206 10.40 -7.02 -5.00
CA ASP A 206 10.33 -7.49 -6.38
C ASP A 206 9.43 -6.64 -7.29
N ILE A 207 9.33 -5.33 -7.05
CA ILE A 207 8.70 -4.42 -8.01
C ILE A 207 9.71 -4.21 -9.13
N THR A 208 9.35 -4.61 -10.34
CA THR A 208 10.23 -4.51 -11.50
C THR A 208 9.69 -3.51 -12.51
N ILE A 209 10.61 -2.74 -13.10
CA ILE A 209 10.41 -1.90 -14.27
C ILE A 209 11.51 -2.31 -15.26
N ASP A 210 11.09 -2.95 -16.35
CA ASP A 210 11.99 -3.53 -17.34
C ASP A 210 11.50 -3.15 -18.73
N GLY A 211 12.39 -3.11 -19.72
CA GLY A 211 11.99 -2.87 -21.09
C GLY A 211 13.17 -2.60 -21.99
N ASP A 212 12.96 -1.80 -23.03
CA ASP A 212 13.95 -1.50 -24.07
C ASP A 212 14.34 -0.03 -24.05
N THR A 213 15.59 0.27 -24.44
CA THR A 213 16.02 1.62 -24.81
C THR A 213 16.37 1.70 -26.29
N LEU A 214 16.23 2.90 -26.88
CA LEU A 214 16.62 3.18 -28.28
C LEU A 214 15.97 2.23 -29.31
N GLY A 215 14.72 1.81 -29.08
CA GLY A 215 14.01 0.88 -29.97
C GLY A 215 14.64 -0.53 -30.01
N GLY A 216 15.11 -1.03 -28.86
CA GLY A 216 15.69 -2.37 -28.70
C GLY A 216 17.20 -2.46 -28.99
N LEU A 217 17.83 -1.37 -29.47
CA LEU A 217 19.28 -1.32 -29.64
C LEU A 217 20.01 -1.18 -28.30
N GLY A 218 19.33 -0.70 -27.26
CA GLY A 218 19.83 -0.58 -25.91
C GLY A 218 20.36 -1.89 -25.33
N ASP A 219 19.56 -2.95 -25.42
CA ASP A 219 19.90 -4.28 -24.90
C ASP A 219 21.17 -4.85 -25.54
N ILE A 220 21.36 -4.61 -26.85
CA ILE A 220 22.55 -5.04 -27.61
C ILE A 220 23.81 -4.31 -27.13
N LEU A 221 23.66 -3.05 -26.71
CA LEU A 221 24.75 -2.21 -26.23
C LEU A 221 24.96 -2.31 -24.71
N GLY A 222 24.22 -3.18 -24.02
CA GLY A 222 24.26 -3.30 -22.56
C GLY A 222 23.63 -2.11 -21.82
N LEU A 223 22.78 -1.33 -22.51
CA LEU A 223 22.03 -0.17 -22.01
C LEU A 223 20.55 -0.51 -21.75
N GLY A 224 20.22 -1.80 -21.68
CA GLY A 224 18.90 -2.29 -21.34
C GLY A 224 18.46 -1.83 -19.96
N PRO A 225 17.30 -1.14 -19.83
CA PRO A 225 16.80 -0.69 -18.55
C PRO A 225 16.21 -1.88 -17.79
N ARG A 226 16.91 -2.30 -16.74
CA ARG A 226 16.34 -3.20 -15.74
C ARG A 226 16.41 -2.51 -14.40
N THR A 227 15.25 -2.38 -13.76
CA THR A 227 15.14 -1.71 -12.47
C THR A 227 14.30 -2.58 -11.56
N SER A 228 14.88 -3.02 -10.46
CA SER A 228 14.13 -3.60 -9.36
C SER A 228 14.17 -2.65 -8.17
N MET A 229 13.06 -2.55 -7.45
CA MET A 229 12.99 -1.80 -6.20
C MET A 229 12.05 -2.48 -5.21
N SER A 230 12.16 -2.09 -3.96
CA SER A 230 11.18 -2.47 -2.94
C SER A 230 10.55 -1.22 -2.33
N LEU A 231 9.24 -1.28 -2.11
CA LEU A 231 8.52 -0.30 -1.32
C LEU A 231 8.26 -0.88 0.08
N GLU A 232 8.07 -0.02 1.06
CA GLU A 232 7.66 -0.44 2.39
C GLU A 232 6.60 0.48 3.00
N ILE A 233 5.76 -0.12 3.81
CA ILE A 233 4.79 0.56 4.68
C ILE A 233 5.31 0.37 6.11
N PRO A 234 5.75 1.44 6.78
CA PRO A 234 6.25 1.34 8.15
C PRO A 234 5.17 0.81 9.11
N LYS A 235 5.60 0.22 10.23
CA LYS A 235 4.69 -0.28 11.27
C LYS A 235 3.74 0.83 11.73
N GLY A 236 2.44 0.53 11.80
CA GLY A 236 1.40 1.47 12.23
C GLY A 236 0.99 2.53 11.20
N GLU A 237 1.67 2.59 10.05
CA GLU A 237 1.47 3.62 9.02
C GLU A 237 0.51 3.21 7.89
N LEU A 238 -0.10 2.04 7.98
CA LEU A 238 -1.33 1.70 7.28
C LEU A 238 -2.48 1.88 8.26
N PHE A 239 -3.45 2.73 7.96
CA PHE A 239 -4.65 2.90 8.78
C PHE A 239 -5.90 2.72 7.92
N LEU A 240 -6.79 1.83 8.34
CA LEU A 240 -8.13 1.60 7.81
C LEU A 240 -9.14 1.88 8.93
N ASN A 241 -10.19 2.62 8.61
CA ASN A 241 -11.30 2.85 9.53
C ASN A 241 -12.59 2.42 8.83
N TYR A 242 -13.24 1.41 9.40
CA TYR A 242 -14.49 0.87 8.91
C TYR A 242 -15.61 1.20 9.87
N ILE A 243 -16.75 1.62 9.33
CA ILE A 243 -17.97 1.84 10.10
C ILE A 243 -19.07 1.04 9.44
N SER A 244 -19.75 0.19 10.21
CA SER A 244 -20.85 -0.62 9.72
C SER A 244 -21.98 0.28 9.18
N PRO A 245 -22.75 -0.18 8.18
CA PRO A 245 -23.97 0.52 7.79
C PRO A 245 -24.97 0.57 8.97
N LEU A 246 -25.92 1.49 8.90
CA LEU A 246 -27.08 1.47 9.79
C LEU A 246 -27.90 0.21 9.47
N THR A 247 -28.09 -0.66 10.46
CA THR A 247 -29.06 -1.73 10.38
C THR A 247 -30.44 -1.10 10.52
N GLN A 248 -31.16 -0.89 9.41
CA GLN A 248 -32.60 -0.69 9.50
C GLN A 248 -33.21 -2.00 9.99
N GLN A 249 -33.70 -2.00 11.23
CA GLN A 249 -34.58 -3.04 11.74
C GLN A 249 -35.98 -2.91 11.13
#